data_AF-A0A966D5X4-F1
#
_entry.id   AF-A0A966D5X4-F1
#
_cell.length_a   1.000
_cell.length_b   1.000
_cell.length_c   1.000
_cell.angle_alpha   90.00
_cell.angle_beta   90.00
_cell.angle_gamma   90.00
#
_symmetry.space_group_name_H-M   'P 1'
#
loop_
_entity.id
_entity.type
_entity.pdbx_description
1 polymer ?
#
loop_
_entity_poly.entity_id
_entity_poly.type
_entity_poly.pdbx_seq_one_letter_code
_entity_poly.pdbx_strand_id
1 'polypeptide(L)'
;MSSLPVLFITFVRIGLGAFGGGLATIPFIHYELVVSNPWLTEREFSDVVSLAQMTPGPVAVNAATFVGYRIAGLAGSIAATTGVV
;
A
#
# COMPACT_ATOMS: atom_id res chain seq x y z
N MET A 1 3.28 -10.01 -13.41
CA MET A 1 2.28 -10.87 -12.71
C MET A 1 2.71 -10.97 -11.27
N SER A 2 2.24 -10.07 -10.42
CA SER A 2 2.61 -10.07 -9.00
C SER A 2 1.83 -11.15 -8.29
N SER A 3 2.52 -12.12 -7.68
CA SER A 3 1.88 -13.20 -6.95
C SER A 3 1.32 -12.69 -5.62
N LEU A 4 0.15 -13.17 -5.21
CA LEU A 4 -0.49 -12.82 -3.93
C LEU A 4 0.45 -12.89 -2.69
N PRO A 5 1.39 -13.84 -2.59
CA PRO A 5 2.34 -13.88 -1.48
C PRO A 5 3.29 -12.67 -1.45
N VAL A 6 3.73 -12.18 -2.62
CA VAL A 6 4.60 -11.01 -2.71
C VAL A 6 3.83 -9.77 -2.28
N LEU A 7 2.57 -9.64 -2.72
CA LEU A 7 1.68 -8.57 -2.29
C LEU A 7 1.54 -8.55 -0.75
N PHE A 8 1.20 -9.69 -0.16
CA PHE A 8 1.05 -9.85 1.28
C PHE A 8 2.33 -9.46 2.05
N ILE A 9 3.49 -10.00 1.65
CA ILE A 9 4.77 -9.71 2.32
C ILE A 9 5.15 -8.22 2.20
N THR A 10 4.94 -7.59 1.03
CA THR A 10 5.19 -6.17 0.85
C THR A 10 4.33 -5.33 1.79
N PHE A 11 3.04 -5.66 1.92
CA PHE A 11 2.14 -4.94 2.83
C PHE A 11 2.40 -5.23 4.31
N VAL A 12 2.88 -6.42 4.67
CA VAL A 12 3.41 -6.69 6.02
C VAL A 12 4.62 -5.82 6.34
N ARG A 13 5.56 -5.67 5.40
CA ARG A 13 6.70 -4.76 5.59
C ARG A 13 6.24 -3.32 5.75
N ILE A 14 5.27 -2.88 4.94
CA ILE A 14 4.64 -1.55 5.06
C ILE A 14 3.97 -1.38 6.43
N GLY A 15 3.20 -2.36 6.91
CA GLY A 15 2.57 -2.32 8.23
C GLY A 15 3.58 -2.23 9.38
N LEU A 16 4.65 -3.05 9.32
CA LEU A 16 5.75 -3.00 10.28
C LEU A 16 6.51 -1.67 10.23
N GLY A 17 6.74 -1.12 9.04
CA GLY A 17 7.39 0.18 8.83
C GLY A 17 6.51 1.39 9.18
N ALA A 18 5.18 1.20 9.22
CA ALA A 18 4.23 2.26 9.55
C ALA A 18 4.23 2.64 11.05
N PHE A 19 4.90 1.86 11.91
CA PHE A 19 5.09 2.18 13.34
C PHE A 19 5.91 3.46 13.59
N GLY A 20 6.59 4.02 12.56
CA GLY A 20 7.31 5.30 12.64
C GLY A 20 6.44 6.57 12.60
N GLY A 21 5.11 6.44 12.53
CA GLY A 21 4.17 7.56 12.41
C GLY A 21 4.03 8.09 10.98
N GLY A 22 3.01 8.93 10.74
CA GLY A 22 2.56 9.29 9.38
C GLY A 22 3.62 9.92 8.45
N LEU A 23 4.64 10.59 9.00
CA LEU A 23 5.71 11.22 8.23
C LEU A 23 6.71 10.21 7.62
N ALA A 24 6.91 9.07 8.27
CA ALA A 24 7.79 8.00 7.76
C ALA A 24 7.04 7.01 6.86
N THR A 25 5.73 6.87 7.05
CA THR A 25 4.90 5.89 6.37
C THR A 25 4.73 6.18 4.87
N ILE A 26 4.46 7.43 4.47
CA ILE A 26 4.21 7.76 3.05
C ILE A 26 5.47 7.55 2.19
N PRO A 27 6.67 8.06 2.56
CA PRO A 27 7.89 7.80 1.80
C PRO A 27 8.25 6.31 1.73
N PHE A 28 7.94 5.55 2.77
CA PHE A 28 8.21 4.12 2.81
C PHE A 28 7.28 3.33 1.86
N ILE A 29 5.99 3.67 1.86
CA ILE A 29 5.02 3.10 0.90
C ILE A 29 5.43 3.47 -0.54
N HIS A 30 5.84 4.71 -0.77
CA HIS A 30 6.33 5.15 -2.08
C HIS A 30 7.49 4.27 -2.56
N TYR A 31 8.50 4.09 -1.72
CA TYR A 31 9.64 3.25 -2.03
C TYR A 31 9.21 1.83 -2.40
N GLU A 32 8.30 1.21 -1.63
CA GLU A 32 7.90 -0.17 -1.92
C GLU A 32 6.97 -0.33 -3.13
N LEU A 33 6.13 0.67 -3.44
CA LEU A 33 5.11 0.59 -4.50
C LEU A 33 5.49 1.26 -5.83
N VAL A 34 6.56 2.07 -5.85
CA VAL A 34 7.04 2.78 -7.04
C VAL A 34 8.47 2.38 -7.40
N VAL A 35 9.37 2.28 -6.41
CA VAL A 35 10.80 2.03 -6.64
C VAL A 35 11.13 0.53 -6.63
N SER A 36 10.79 -0.15 -5.54
CA SER A 36 11.12 -1.56 -5.31
C SER A 36 10.21 -2.50 -6.10
N ASN A 37 8.90 -2.25 -6.04
CA ASN A 37 7.91 -2.90 -6.91
C ASN A 37 7.25 -1.81 -7.74
N PRO A 38 7.52 -1.68 -9.05
CA PRO A 38 6.92 -0.64 -9.89
C PRO A 38 5.46 -0.99 -10.24
N TRP A 39 4.61 -1.15 -9.21
CA TRP A 39 3.18 -1.40 -9.33
C TRP A 39 2.39 -0.12 -9.57
N LEU A 40 2.94 1.02 -9.14
CA LEU A 40 2.39 2.36 -9.36
C LEU A 40 3.45 3.25 -10.01
N THR A 41 2.99 4.18 -10.83
CA THR A 41 3.80 5.35 -11.23
C THR A 41 3.78 6.43 -10.15
N GLU A 42 4.70 7.39 -10.22
CA GLU A 42 4.71 8.57 -9.34
C GLU A 42 3.36 9.29 -9.26
N ARG A 43 2.70 9.41 -10.42
CA ARG A 43 1.40 10.08 -10.54
C ARG A 43 0.30 9.28 -9.85
N GLU A 44 0.27 7.98 -10.12
CA GLU A 44 -0.71 7.06 -9.51
C GLU A 44 -0.51 6.93 -8.01
N PHE A 45 0.73 6.98 -7.54
CA PHE A 45 1.02 7.01 -6.12
C PHE A 45 0.45 8.27 -5.46
N SER A 46 0.66 9.44 -6.06
CA SER A 46 0.09 10.70 -5.56
C SER A 46 -1.45 10.65 -5.51
N ASP A 47 -2.08 10.05 -6.51
CA ASP A 47 -3.54 9.89 -6.54
C ASP A 47 -4.03 8.94 -5.42
N VAL A 48 -3.34 7.82 -5.20
CA VAL A 48 -3.64 6.88 -4.11
C VAL A 48 -3.48 7.53 -2.75
N VAL A 49 -2.41 8.30 -2.53
CA VAL A 49 -2.17 9.02 -1.27
C VAL A 49 -3.22 10.10 -1.05
N SER A 50 -3.63 10.81 -2.10
CA SER A 50 -4.71 11.81 -2.02
C SER A 50 -6.02 11.14 -1.62
N LEU A 51 -6.36 10.01 -2.25
CA LEU A 51 -7.57 9.25 -1.94
C LEU A 51 -7.54 8.69 -0.51
N ALA A 52 -6.40 8.14 -0.08
CA ALA A 52 -6.22 7.56 1.25
C ALA A 52 -6.31 8.60 2.38
N GLN A 53 -5.99 9.87 2.10
CA GLN A 53 -6.16 10.99 3.04
C GLN A 53 -7.58 11.56 3.05
N MET A 54 -8.32 11.43 1.95
CA MET A 54 -9.74 11.82 1.89
C MET A 54 -10.64 10.84 2.66
N THR A 55 -10.22 9.57 2.80
CA THR A 55 -10.95 8.56 3.56
C THR A 55 -10.53 8.56 5.03
N PRO A 56 -11.47 8.50 5.98
CA PRO A 56 -11.13 8.41 7.41
C PRO A 56 -10.41 7.10 7.71
N GLY A 57 -9.33 7.15 8.50
CA GLY A 57 -8.56 5.99 8.94
C GLY A 57 -7.05 6.11 8.67
N PRO A 58 -6.27 5.05 8.93
CA PRO A 58 -4.83 5.05 8.68
C PRO A 58 -4.52 5.04 7.18
N VAL A 59 -3.72 6.01 6.73
CA VAL A 59 -3.31 6.14 5.31
C VAL A 59 -2.70 4.86 4.76
N ALA A 60 -1.90 4.13 5.55
CA ALA A 60 -1.30 2.86 5.14
C ALA A 60 -2.34 1.78 4.82
N VAL A 61 -3.40 1.67 5.63
CA VAL A 61 -4.47 0.68 5.45
C VAL A 61 -5.31 1.03 4.22
N ASN A 62 -5.65 2.30 4.06
CA ASN A 62 -6.42 2.80 2.92
C ASN A 62 -5.65 2.61 1.61
N ALA A 63 -4.37 2.98 1.59
CA ALA A 63 -3.49 2.77 0.44
C ALA A 63 -3.33 1.27 0.12
N ALA A 64 -3.11 0.42 1.13
CA ALA A 64 -2.99 -1.03 0.94
C ALA A 64 -4.24 -1.65 0.34
N THR A 65 -5.41 -1.27 0.84
CA THR A 65 -6.70 -1.77 0.33
C THR A 65 -6.89 -1.42 -1.14
N PHE A 66 -6.60 -0.17 -1.52
CA PHE A 66 -6.79 0.34 -2.87
C PHE A 66 -5.76 -0.23 -3.87
N VAL A 67 -4.49 -0.30 -3.46
CA VAL A 67 -3.41 -0.84 -4.28
C VAL A 67 -3.55 -2.35 -4.44
N GLY A 68 -3.89 -3.06 -3.37
CA GLY A 68 -4.22 -4.49 -3.42
C GLY A 68 -5.38 -4.77 -4.37
N TYR A 69 -6.43 -3.93 -4.35
CA TYR A 69 -7.54 -4.03 -5.29
C TYR A 69 -7.08 -3.91 -6.73
N ARG A 70 -6.22 -2.92 -7.01
CA ARG A 70 -5.74 -2.63 -8.35
C ARG A 70 -4.87 -3.75 -8.93
N ILE A 71 -4.07 -4.40 -8.09
CA ILE A 71 -3.11 -5.43 -8.54
C ILE A 71 -3.76 -6.79 -8.73
N ALA A 72 -4.63 -7.23 -7.80
CA ALA A 72 -5.18 -8.58 -7.80
C ALA A 72 -6.68 -8.64 -7.44
N GLY A 73 -7.42 -7.53 -7.63
CA GLY A 73 -8.85 -7.45 -7.34
C GLY A 73 -9.16 -7.64 -5.86
N LEU A 74 -10.33 -8.19 -5.57
CA LEU A 74 -10.81 -8.37 -4.20
C LEU A 74 -9.86 -9.20 -3.33
N ALA A 75 -9.24 -10.25 -3.91
CA ALA A 75 -8.27 -11.09 -3.22
C ALA A 75 -7.00 -10.31 -2.85
N GLY A 76 -6.57 -9.41 -3.73
CA GLY A 76 -5.45 -8.51 -3.48
C GLY A 76 -5.76 -7.49 -2.37
N SER A 77 -6.97 -6.92 -2.35
CA SER A 77 -7.39 -6.04 -1.26
C SER A 77 -7.32 -6.75 0.09
N ILE A 78 -7.92 -7.94 0.21
CA ILE A 78 -7.92 -8.68 1.47
C ILE A 78 -6.49 -8.99 1.91
N ALA A 79 -5.66 -9.52 1.01
CA ALA A 79 -4.26 -9.83 1.33
C ALA A 79 -3.45 -8.58 1.73
N ALA A 80 -3.63 -7.46 1.04
CA ALA A 80 -2.92 -6.22 1.34
C ALA A 80 -3.37 -5.59 2.67
N THR A 81 -4.69 -5.52 2.90
CA THR A 81 -5.25 -4.96 4.14
C THR A 81 -4.87 -5.80 5.34
N THR A 82 -4.99 -7.14 5.27
CA THR A 82 -4.57 -8.04 6.36
C THR A 82 -3.05 -8.09 6.53
N GLY A 83 -2.28 -7.72 5.49
CA GLY A 83 -0.84 -7.58 5.62
C GLY A 83 -0.44 -6.34 6.45
N VAL A 84 -1.17 -5.23 6.32
CA VAL A 84 -0.85 -3.98 7.04
C VAL A 84 -1.30 -3.99 8.51
N VAL A 85 -2.37 -4.71 8.83
CA VAL A 85 -2.98 -4.78 10.18
C VAL A 85 -2.29 -5.85 11.02
#